data_AF-A0A2U9IP61-F1
#
_entry.id   AF-A0A2U9IP61-F1
#
_cell.length_a   1.000
_cell.length_b   1.000
_cell.length_c   1.000
_cell.angle_alpha   90.00
_cell.angle_beta   90.00
_cell.angle_gamma   90.00
#
_symmetry.space_group_name_H-M   'P 1'
#
loop_
_entity.id
_entity.type
_entity.pdbx_description
1 polymer ?
#
loop_
_entity_poly.entity_id
_entity_poly.type
_entity_poly.pdbx_seq_one_letter_code
_entity_poly.pdbx_strand_id
1 'polypeptide(L)'
;MSITPPCEISVKEILPAIRSIIANKLVKEKGLPIYEAAKLMGVTPAAVKNYTDKKRGNSSRELIENDKRIMDMISDLVEKIYSGSNLDLSTYYCLLCAEGKKALKRNGIEIPSCIYESTAVIKQ
;
A
#
# COMPACT_ATOMS: atom_id res chain seq x y z
N MET A 1 4.92 -20.64 -19.84
CA MET A 1 5.47 -19.27 -19.73
C MET A 1 4.29 -18.33 -19.60
N SER A 2 4.12 -17.68 -18.45
CA SER A 2 2.99 -16.76 -18.24
C SER A 2 3.37 -15.38 -18.72
N ILE A 3 2.47 -14.72 -19.46
CA ILE A 3 2.62 -13.31 -19.85
C ILE A 3 2.27 -12.34 -18.70
N THR A 4 1.78 -12.86 -17.56
CA THR A 4 1.37 -12.04 -16.42
C THR A 4 2.59 -11.41 -15.75
N PRO A 5 2.75 -10.08 -15.79
CA PRO A 5 3.84 -9.41 -15.10
C PRO A 5 3.65 -9.51 -13.57
N PRO A 6 4.74 -9.49 -12.78
CA PRO A 6 4.67 -9.55 -11.33
C PRO A 6 3.82 -8.42 -10.69
N CYS A 7 3.78 -7.27 -11.35
CA CYS A 7 2.98 -6.12 -10.91
C CYS A 7 1.47 -6.42 -10.96
N GLU A 8 0.99 -7.23 -11.91
CA GLU A 8 -0.43 -7.60 -11.95
C GLU A 8 -0.84 -8.48 -10.77
N ILE A 9 0.07 -9.34 -10.28
CA ILE A 9 -0.15 -10.12 -9.05
C ILE A 9 -0.16 -9.16 -7.85
N SER A 10 0.82 -8.25 -7.79
CA SER A 10 0.96 -7.29 -6.70
C SER A 10 -0.25 -6.34 -6.57
N VAL A 11 -0.86 -5.94 -7.70
CA VAL A 11 -2.07 -5.10 -7.74
C VAL A 11 -3.30 -5.83 -7.18
N LYS A 12 -3.31 -7.17 -7.20
CA LYS A 12 -4.38 -8.00 -6.64
C LYS A 12 -4.15 -8.31 -5.16
N GLU A 13 -2.90 -8.54 -4.77
CA GLU A 13 -2.57 -9.04 -3.42
C GLU A 13 -2.15 -7.94 -2.44
N ILE A 14 -1.28 -7.01 -2.85
CA ILE A 14 -0.60 -6.07 -1.95
C ILE A 14 -1.26 -4.69 -1.98
N LEU A 15 -1.43 -4.12 -3.17
CA LEU A 15 -1.89 -2.74 -3.30
C LEU A 15 -3.30 -2.48 -2.73
N PRO A 16 -4.26 -3.43 -2.79
CA PRO A 16 -5.57 -3.24 -2.16
C PRO A 16 -5.47 -3.11 -0.64
N ALA A 17 -4.59 -3.90 0.00
CA ALA A 17 -4.35 -3.83 1.43
C ALA A 17 -3.73 -2.48 1.82
N ILE A 18 -2.68 -2.05 1.13
CA ILE A 18 -2.04 -0.75 1.36
C ILE A 18 -3.06 0.39 1.22
N ARG A 19 -3.87 0.41 0.15
CA ARG A 19 -4.92 1.43 -0.06
C ARG A 19 -5.91 1.48 1.08
N SER A 20 -6.35 0.30 1.55
CA SER A 20 -7.27 0.21 2.69
C SER A 20 -6.65 0.75 3.97
N ILE A 21 -5.39 0.40 4.26
CA ILE A 21 -4.69 0.89 5.46
C ILE A 21 -4.53 2.41 5.39
N ILE A 22 -4.04 2.97 4.28
CA ILE A 22 -3.88 4.42 4.11
C ILE A 22 -5.21 5.15 4.29
N ALA A 23 -6.27 4.67 3.64
CA ALA A 23 -7.61 5.27 3.77
C ALA A 23 -8.13 5.22 5.21
N ASN A 24 -7.94 4.09 5.91
CA ASN A 24 -8.32 3.96 7.31
C ASN A 24 -7.53 4.91 8.20
N LYS A 25 -6.22 5.06 8.00
CA LYS A 25 -5.40 6.00 8.77
C LYS A 25 -5.84 7.44 8.55
N LEU A 26 -6.07 7.86 7.31
CA LEU A 26 -6.52 9.22 7.00
C LEU A 26 -7.91 9.53 7.58
N VAL A 27 -8.86 8.60 7.46
CA VAL A 27 -10.25 8.85 7.89
C VAL A 27 -10.44 8.61 9.40
N LYS A 28 -9.95 7.48 9.93
CA LYS A 28 -10.21 7.05 11.30
C LYS A 28 -9.18 7.57 12.30
N GLU A 29 -7.90 7.60 11.94
CA GLU A 29 -6.83 8.05 12.87
C GLU A 29 -6.62 9.57 12.76
N LYS A 30 -6.58 10.14 11.55
CA LYS A 30 -6.42 11.59 11.33
C LYS A 30 -7.74 12.36 11.34
N GLY A 31 -8.89 11.67 11.37
CA GLY A 31 -10.21 12.30 11.46
C GLY A 31 -10.63 13.08 10.21
N LEU A 32 -10.02 12.82 9.05
CA LEU A 32 -10.36 13.55 7.83
C LEU A 32 -11.74 13.14 7.30
N PRO A 33 -12.54 14.11 6.80
CA PRO A 33 -13.70 13.81 5.98
C PRO A 33 -13.31 12.97 4.76
N ILE A 34 -14.17 12.03 4.35
CA ILE A 34 -13.94 11.15 3.19
C ILE A 34 -13.55 11.95 1.93
N TYR A 35 -14.18 13.12 1.73
CA TYR A 35 -13.89 13.98 0.59
C TYR A 35 -12.45 14.51 0.60
N GLU A 36 -11.96 14.99 1.75
CA GLU A 36 -10.59 15.49 1.89
C GLU A 36 -9.56 14.36 1.77
N ALA A 37 -9.83 13.20 2.40
CA ALA A 37 -8.98 12.03 2.23
C ALA A 37 -8.89 11.60 0.76
N ALA A 38 -10.01 11.64 0.01
CA ALA A 38 -10.03 11.32 -1.41
C ALA A 38 -9.19 12.29 -2.25
N LYS A 39 -9.27 13.58 -1.94
CA LYS A 39 -8.46 14.63 -2.59
C LYS A 39 -6.98 14.40 -2.36
N LEU A 40 -6.56 14.12 -1.11
CA LEU A 40 -5.16 13.84 -0.76
C LEU A 40 -4.64 12.55 -1.41
N MET A 41 -5.49 11.52 -1.52
CA MET A 41 -5.14 10.24 -2.15
C MET A 41 -5.21 10.27 -3.69
N GLY A 42 -5.75 11.34 -4.30
CA GLY A 42 -5.94 11.43 -5.75
C GLY A 42 -6.95 10.41 -6.30
N VAL A 43 -7.97 10.03 -5.53
CA VAL A 43 -9.02 9.06 -5.91
C VAL A 43 -10.41 9.63 -5.69
N THR A 44 -11.45 8.88 -6.06
CA THR A 44 -12.84 9.30 -5.83
C THR A 44 -13.26 9.10 -4.36
N PRO A 45 -14.20 9.91 -3.82
CA PRO A 45 -14.77 9.66 -2.49
C PRO A 45 -15.40 8.27 -2.35
N ALA A 46 -15.98 7.74 -3.43
CA ALA A 46 -16.50 6.38 -3.48
C ALA A 46 -15.40 5.32 -3.33
N ALA A 47 -14.20 5.56 -3.87
CA ALA A 47 -13.06 4.67 -3.67
C ALA A 47 -12.61 4.66 -2.20
N VAL A 48 -12.50 5.84 -1.56
CA VAL A 48 -12.15 5.92 -0.13
C VAL A 48 -13.18 5.21 0.74
N LYS A 49 -14.49 5.47 0.52
CA LYS A 49 -15.55 4.74 1.23
C LYS A 49 -15.41 3.22 1.05
N ASN A 50 -15.16 2.77 -0.17
CA ASN A 50 -14.90 1.35 -0.44
C ASN A 50 -13.66 0.82 0.32
N TYR A 51 -12.59 1.61 0.45
CA TYR A 51 -11.37 1.22 1.15
C TYR A 51 -11.55 1.16 2.67
N THR A 52 -12.36 2.06 3.24
CA THR A 52 -12.67 2.09 4.68
C THR A 52 -13.69 1.03 5.09
N ASP A 53 -14.64 0.70 4.19
CA ASP A 53 -15.75 -0.23 4.46
C ASP A 53 -15.35 -1.69 4.18
N LYS A 54 -14.48 -1.95 3.20
CA LYS A 54 -14.14 -3.32 2.81
C LYS A 54 -13.02 -3.92 3.65
N LYS A 55 -13.33 -5.06 4.28
CA LYS A 55 -12.38 -6.08 4.77
C LYS A 55 -11.99 -7.11 3.69
N ARG A 56 -12.08 -6.79 2.39
CA ARG A 56 -11.89 -7.81 1.33
C ARG A 56 -10.41 -7.94 0.97
N GLY A 57 -9.89 -9.17 1.06
CA GLY A 57 -8.46 -9.51 0.94
C GLY A 57 -7.75 -9.60 2.29
N ASN A 58 -8.46 -10.07 3.33
CA ASN A 58 -7.98 -10.07 4.72
C ASN A 58 -6.62 -10.77 4.91
N SER A 59 -6.28 -11.80 4.13
CA SER A 59 -5.00 -12.51 4.30
C SER A 59 -3.81 -11.57 4.11
N SER A 60 -3.69 -10.92 2.95
CA SER A 60 -2.56 -10.03 2.69
C SER A 60 -2.61 -8.76 3.54
N ARG A 61 -3.81 -8.27 3.89
CA ARG A 61 -3.96 -7.10 4.77
C ARG A 61 -3.49 -7.39 6.19
N GLU A 62 -3.93 -8.48 6.79
CA GLU A 62 -3.54 -8.88 8.15
C GLU A 62 -2.03 -9.13 8.23
N LEU A 63 -1.45 -9.79 7.22
CA LEU A 63 0.00 -10.00 7.15
C LEU A 63 0.78 -8.68 7.03
N ILE A 64 0.26 -7.70 6.28
CA ILE A 64 0.86 -6.37 6.18
C ILE A 64 0.70 -5.61 7.50
N GLU A 65 -0.48 -5.64 8.12
CA GLU A 65 -0.74 -4.96 9.41
C GLU A 65 0.12 -5.53 10.56
N ASN A 66 0.45 -6.82 10.50
CA ASN A 66 1.31 -7.48 11.48
C ASN A 66 2.82 -7.29 11.19
N ASP A 67 3.20 -6.81 10.01
CA ASP A 67 4.60 -6.53 9.68
C ASP A 67 4.96 -5.09 10.04
N LYS A 68 5.76 -4.94 11.10
CA LYS A 68 6.14 -3.63 11.63
C LYS A 68 6.81 -2.73 10.59
N ARG A 69 7.70 -3.29 9.75
CA ARG A 69 8.53 -2.50 8.83
C ARG A 69 7.68 -1.85 7.75
N ILE A 70 6.76 -2.59 7.14
CA ILE A 70 5.84 -2.00 6.17
C ILE A 70 4.86 -1.03 6.83
N MET A 71 4.37 -1.32 8.05
CA MET A 71 3.46 -0.41 8.75
C MET A 71 4.11 0.92 9.13
N ASP A 72 5.39 0.92 9.51
CA ASP A 72 6.16 2.15 9.75
C ASP A 72 6.28 2.97 8.46
N MET A 73 6.56 2.32 7.32
CA MET A 73 6.63 2.98 6.00
C MET A 73 5.27 3.53 5.54
N ILE A 74 4.17 2.80 5.78
CA ILE A 74 2.81 3.28 5.47
C ILE A 74 2.48 4.49 6.34
N SER A 75 2.85 4.47 7.62
CA SER A 75 2.58 5.57 8.54
C SER A 75 3.35 6.82 8.15
N ASP A 76 4.64 6.70 7.80
CA ASP A 76 5.44 7.80 7.26
C ASP A 76 4.84 8.40 5.97
N LEU A 77 4.36 7.55 5.05
CA LEU A 77 3.65 8.01 3.86
C LEU A 77 2.36 8.77 4.22
N VAL A 78 1.58 8.28 5.18
CA VAL A 78 0.35 8.94 5.64
C VAL A 78 0.65 10.31 6.23
N GLU A 79 1.70 10.46 7.05
CA GLU A 79 2.11 11.76 7.58
C GLU A 79 2.48 12.73 6.45
N LYS A 80 3.27 12.27 5.47
CA LYS A 80 3.68 13.09 4.31
C LYS A 80 2.50 13.54 3.44
N ILE A 81 1.53 12.65 3.24
CA ILE A 81 0.27 12.97 2.54
C ILE A 81 -0.52 14.01 3.35
N TYR A 82 -0.64 13.80 4.66
CA TYR A 82 -1.38 14.70 5.55
C TYR A 82 -0.76 16.10 5.64
N SER A 83 0.57 16.20 5.65
CA SER A 83 1.29 17.48 5.68
C SER A 83 1.30 18.23 4.34
N GLY A 84 0.72 17.67 3.28
CA GLY A 84 0.68 18.30 1.95
C GLY A 84 2.04 18.37 1.26
N SER A 85 2.96 17.46 1.57
CA SER A 85 4.27 17.42 0.92
C SER A 85 4.14 17.08 -0.56
N ASN A 86 4.93 17.76 -1.42
CA ASN A 86 4.98 17.43 -2.84
C ASN A 86 5.72 16.10 -3.03
N LEU A 87 4.95 15.01 -3.01
CA LEU A 87 5.44 13.64 -2.96
C LEU A 87 5.19 12.94 -4.28
N ASP A 88 6.20 12.26 -4.82
CA ASP A 88 5.98 11.28 -5.87
C ASP A 88 5.38 10.00 -5.28
N LEU A 89 4.04 9.99 -5.17
CA LEU A 89 3.27 8.86 -4.68
C LEU A 89 3.53 7.57 -5.46
N SER A 90 3.92 7.67 -6.74
CA SER A 90 4.18 6.50 -7.58
C SER A 90 5.43 5.75 -7.11
N THR A 91 6.51 6.46 -6.78
CA THR A 91 7.75 5.88 -6.23
C THR A 91 7.52 5.26 -4.85
N TYR A 92 6.76 5.93 -3.97
CA TYR A 92 6.41 5.37 -2.66
C TYR A 92 5.57 4.10 -2.78
N TYR A 93 4.67 4.04 -3.76
CA TYR A 93 3.88 2.84 -4.01
C TYR A 93 4.75 1.65 -4.43
N CYS A 94 5.72 1.85 -5.32
CA CYS A 94 6.66 0.81 -5.71
C CYS A 94 7.51 0.33 -4.53
N LEU A 95 7.96 1.26 -3.68
CA LEU A 95 8.72 0.94 -2.47
C LEU A 95 7.89 0.12 -1.47
N LEU A 96 6.66 0.55 -1.18
CA LEU A 96 5.74 -0.18 -0.31
C LEU A 96 5.36 -1.54 -0.89
N CYS A 97 5.20 -1.65 -2.22
CA CYS A 97 4.95 -2.91 -2.89
C CYS A 97 6.14 -3.89 -2.70
N ALA A 98 7.38 -3.42 -2.89
CA ALA A 98 8.57 -4.22 -2.71
C ALA A 98 8.73 -4.69 -1.25
N GLU A 99 8.49 -3.81 -0.26
CA GLU A 99 8.49 -4.25 1.14
C GLU A 99 7.32 -5.18 1.45
N GLY A 100 6.15 -4.96 0.84
CA GLY A 100 4.98 -5.83 0.99
C GLY A 100 5.24 -7.24 0.49
N LYS A 101 5.96 -7.40 -0.63
CA LYS A 101 6.39 -8.72 -1.10
C LYS A 101 7.31 -9.41 -0.09
N LYS A 102 8.21 -8.68 0.58
CA LYS A 102 9.06 -9.24 1.64
C LYS A 102 8.25 -9.65 2.86
N ALA A 103 7.30 -8.83 3.29
CA ALA A 103 6.39 -9.13 4.40
C ALA A 103 5.58 -10.41 4.11
N LEU A 104 5.03 -10.52 2.90
CA LEU A 104 4.30 -11.72 2.47
C LEU A 104 5.22 -12.96 2.36
N LYS A 105 6.44 -12.79 1.85
CA LYS A 105 7.44 -13.89 1.74
C LYS A 105 7.80 -14.47 3.10
N ARG A 106 7.95 -13.64 4.14
CA ARG A 106 8.18 -14.08 5.54
C ARG A 106 7.05 -14.98 6.07
N ASN A 107 5.86 -14.87 5.49
CA ASN A 107 4.66 -15.62 5.87
C ASN A 107 4.29 -16.71 4.84
N GLY A 108 5.25 -17.13 4.00
CA GLY A 108 5.07 -18.24 3.05
C GLY A 108 4.33 -17.89 1.76
N ILE A 109 4.03 -16.61 1.51
CA ILE A 109 3.39 -16.15 0.27
C ILE A 109 4.45 -15.50 -0.62
N GLU A 110 4.83 -16.19 -1.69
CA GLU A 110 5.83 -15.68 -2.63
C GLU A 110 5.19 -15.05 -3.86
N ILE A 111 5.55 -13.78 -4.11
CA ILE A 111 5.18 -13.05 -5.32
C ILE A 111 6.46 -12.84 -6.15
N PRO A 112 6.42 -13.06 -7.48
CA PRO A 112 7.59 -12.86 -8.33
C PRO A 112 8.21 -11.46 -8.19
N SER A 113 9.53 -11.38 -8.31
CA SER A 113 10.28 -10.12 -8.29
C SER A 113 9.95 -9.26 -9.52
N CYS A 114 9.78 -7.96 -9.35
CA CYS A 114 9.63 -7.01 -10.45
C CYS A 114 10.92 -6.20 -10.67
N ILE A 115 10.97 -5.43 -11.77
CA ILE A 115 12.12 -4.60 -12.12
C ILE A 115 12.53 -3.64 -10.99
N TYR A 116 11.60 -3.16 -10.18
CA TYR A 116 11.92 -2.30 -9.05
C TYR A 116 12.82 -3.02 -8.03
N GLU A 117 12.60 -4.31 -7.78
CA GLU A 117 13.44 -5.10 -6.86
C GLU A 117 14.78 -5.49 -7.50
N SER A 118 14.81 -5.61 -8.84
CA SER A 118 16.01 -5.99 -9.58
C SER A 118 16.95 -4.81 -9.89
N THR A 119 16.40 -3.61 -10.05
CA THR A 119 17.11 -2.41 -10.53
C THR A 119 17.22 -1.35 -9.45
N ALA A 120 16.32 -1.32 -8.46
CA ALA A 120 16.42 -0.40 -7.34
C ALA A 120 17.23 -1.01 -6.18
N VAL A 121 18.02 -0.13 -5.58
CA VAL A 121 18.85 -0.30 -4.41
C VAL A 121 18.01 -0.74 -3.21
N ILE A 122 17.75 -2.05 -3.08
CA ILE A 122 17.41 -2.66 -1.80
C ILE A 122 18.44 -3.74 -1.46
N LYS A 123 19.72 -3.41 -1.68
CA LYS A 123 20.80 -3.86 -0.81
C LYS A 123 20.78 -2.94 0.41
N GLN A 124 20.00 -3.30 1.43
CA GLN A 124 20.32 -2.94 2.81
C GLN A 124 21.13 -4.10 3.38
#